data_AF-A0A936GA79-F1
#
_entry.id   AF-A0A936GA79-F1
#
_cell.length_a   1.000
_cell.length_b   1.000
_cell.length_c   1.000
_cell.angle_alpha   90.00
_cell.angle_beta   90.00
_cell.angle_gamma   90.00
#
_symmetry.space_group_name_H-M   'P 1'
#
loop_
_entity.id
_entity.type
_entity.pdbx_description
1 polymer ?
#
loop_
_entity_poly.entity_id
_entity_poly.type
_entity_poly.pdbx_seq_one_letter_code
_entity_poly.pdbx_strand_id
1 'polypeptide(L)' 'MSIANEYLAEEQKAHSDDEKISTRNLFTRETGQVLVTLGTVFKFIPPFNDHIDQNTGQMLISIGKKLKSTK' A
#
# COMPACT_ATOMS: atom_id res chain seq x y z
N MET A 1 -15.40 39.38 12.18
CA MET A 1 -15.46 38.01 11.63
C MET A 1 -15.68 37.06 12.80
N SER A 2 -16.59 36.10 12.69
CA SER A 2 -17.06 35.29 13.81
C SER A 2 -16.16 34.08 14.06
N ILE A 3 -15.70 33.91 15.30
CA ILE A 3 -14.86 32.79 15.79
C ILE A 3 -15.50 31.42 15.51
N ALA A 4 -16.83 31.38 15.39
CA ALA A 4 -17.59 30.16 15.08
C ALA A 4 -17.29 29.58 13.69
N ASN A 5 -16.92 30.42 12.72
CA ASN A 5 -16.57 29.94 11.37
C ASN A 5 -15.14 29.37 11.30
N GLU A 6 -14.27 29.77 12.22
CA GLU A 6 -12.87 29.32 12.26
C GLU A 6 -12.78 27.92 12.86
N TYR A 7 -13.57 27.62 13.90
CA TYR A 7 -13.66 26.27 14.52
C TYR A 7 -14.18 25.19 13.56
N LEU A 8 -15.23 25.49 12.79
CA LEU A 8 -15.81 24.53 11.83
C LEU A 8 -14.86 24.22 10.66
N ALA A 9 -14.00 25.17 10.28
CA ALA A 9 -13.03 24.99 9.21
C ALA A 9 -11.82 24.15 9.66
N GLU A 10 -11.46 24.20 10.95
CA GLU A 10 -10.38 23.37 11.53
C GLU A 10 -10.81 21.91 11.73
N GLU A 11 -12.03 21.65 12.20
CA GLU A 11 -12.56 20.28 12.33
C GLU A 11 -12.70 19.56 10.98
N GLN A 12 -13.14 20.28 9.94
CA GLN A 12 -13.27 19.70 8.60
C GLN A 12 -11.91 19.38 7.94
N LYS A 13 -10.85 20.13 8.25
CA LYS A 13 -9.50 19.83 7.76
C LYS A 13 -8.90 18.61 8.45
N ALA A 14 -9.00 18.52 9.79
CA ALA A 14 -8.43 17.42 10.56
C ALA A 14 -9.06 16.07 10.21
N HIS A 15 -10.38 16.03 9.99
CA HIS A 15 -11.10 14.80 9.62
C HIS A 15 -10.73 14.29 8.22
N SER A 16 -10.43 15.21 7.28
CA SER A 16 -10.09 14.86 5.90
C SER A 16 -8.68 14.28 5.74
N ASP A 17 -7.74 14.66 6.61
CA ASP A 17 -6.37 14.19 6.54
C ASP A 17 -6.18 12.83 7.21
N ASP A 18 -6.94 12.53 8.27
CA ASP A 18 -6.94 11.20 8.92
C ASP A 18 -7.56 10.12 8.00
N GLU A 19 -8.63 10.45 7.27
CA GLU A 19 -9.19 9.55 6.25
C GLU A 19 -8.24 9.31 5.07
N LYS A 20 -7.46 10.32 4.66
CA LYS A 20 -6.42 10.18 3.64
C LYS A 20 -5.27 9.29 4.12
N ILE A 21 -4.84 9.44 5.37
CA ILE A 21 -3.79 8.60 5.98
C ILE A 21 -4.29 7.16 6.06
N SER A 22 -5.53 6.94 6.50
CA SER A 22 -6.19 5.63 6.57
C SER A 22 -6.29 4.97 5.19
N THR A 23 -6.74 5.70 4.18
CA THR A 23 -6.86 5.20 2.80
C THR A 23 -5.49 4.88 2.19
N ARG A 24 -4.47 5.72 2.44
CA ARG A 24 -3.11 5.48 1.97
C ARG A 24 -2.50 4.24 2.62
N ASN A 25 -2.70 4.05 3.92
CA ASN A 25 -2.20 2.88 4.63
C ASN A 25 -2.89 1.60 4.16
N LEU A 26 -4.21 1.65 3.94
CA LEU A 26 -4.95 0.54 3.33
C LEU A 26 -4.40 0.21 1.94
N PHE A 27 -4.29 1.21 1.05
CA PHE A 27 -3.77 1.03 -0.30
C PHE A 27 -2.34 0.46 -0.32
N THR A 28 -1.49 0.94 0.60
CA THR A 28 -0.12 0.45 0.77
C THR A 28 -0.11 -1.03 1.16
N ARG A 29 -0.99 -1.43 2.07
CA ARG A 29 -1.09 -2.82 2.52
C ARG A 29 -1.61 -3.75 1.42
N GLU A 30 -2.63 -3.31 0.68
CA GLU A 30 -3.19 -4.06 -0.45
C GLU A 30 -2.17 -4.19 -1.59
N THR A 31 -1.46 -3.11 -1.91
CA THR A 31 -0.36 -3.14 -2.88
C THR A 31 0.73 -4.13 -2.42
N GLY A 32 1.05 -4.14 -1.13
CA GLY A 32 1.98 -5.10 -0.54
C GLY A 32 1.54 -6.55 -0.75
N GLN A 33 0.25 -6.83 -0.54
CA GLN A 33 -0.33 -8.15 -0.78
C GLN A 33 -0.26 -8.56 -2.26
N VAL A 34 -0.58 -7.65 -3.19
CA VAL A 34 -0.50 -7.88 -4.64
C VAL A 34 0.93 -8.23 -5.05
N LEU A 35 1.93 -7.50 -4.55
CA LEU A 35 3.34 -7.77 -4.86
C LEU A 35 3.82 -9.13 -4.34
N VAL A 36 3.38 -9.53 -3.14
CA VAL A 36 3.68 -10.88 -2.62
C VAL A 36 3.07 -11.95 -3.51
N THR A 37 1.82 -11.77 -3.93
CA THR A 37 1.12 -12.71 -4.81
C THR A 37 1.84 -12.83 -6.16
N LEU A 38 2.11 -11.70 -6.83
CA LEU A 38 2.81 -11.69 -8.12
C LEU A 38 4.20 -12.28 -8.03
N GLY A 39 4.98 -11.92 -7.00
CA GLY A 39 6.31 -12.48 -6.81
C GLY A 39 6.30 -13.99 -6.55
N THR A 40 5.26 -14.50 -5.88
CA THR A 40 5.05 -15.94 -5.69
C THR A 40 4.74 -16.63 -7.03
N VAL A 41 3.87 -16.03 -7.86
CA VAL A 41 3.57 -16.53 -9.20
C VAL A 41 4.84 -16.59 -10.04
N PHE A 42 5.61 -15.50 -10.07
CA PHE A 42 6.85 -15.42 -10.87
C PHE A 42 7.91 -16.40 -10.41
N LYS A 43 7.95 -16.73 -9.12
CA LYS A 43 8.94 -17.65 -8.55
C LYS A 43 8.60 -19.13 -8.74
N PHE A 44 7.33 -19.49 -8.73
CA PHE A 44 6.91 -20.90 -8.58
C PHE A 44 6.05 -21.44 -9.72
N ILE A 45 5.52 -20.59 -10.61
CA ILE A 45 4.63 -21.03 -11.68
C ILE A 45 5.43 -21.13 -12.98
N PRO A 46 5.60 -22.34 -13.57
CA PRO A 46 6.50 -22.59 -14.71
C PRO A 46 6.39 -21.61 -15.88
N PRO A 47 5.20 -21.28 -16.44
CA PRO A 47 5.11 -20.32 -17.54
C PRO A 47 5.68 -18.94 -17.22
N PHE A 48 5.76 -18.56 -15.93
CA PHE A 48 6.35 -17.29 -15.49
C PHE A 48 7.81 -17.46 -15.08
N ASN A 49 8.16 -18.47 -14.31
CA ASN A 49 9.54 -18.69 -13.84
C ASN A 49 10.51 -19.07 -14.99
N ASP A 50 10.00 -19.54 -16.12
CA ASP A 50 10.80 -19.81 -17.32
C ASP A 50 11.15 -18.51 -18.08
N HIS A 51 10.35 -17.45 -17.91
CA HIS A 51 10.48 -16.17 -18.64
C HIS A 51 10.88 -14.99 -17.74
N ILE A 52 10.78 -15.16 -16.42
CA ILE A 52 11.06 -14.14 -15.41
C ILE A 52 12.11 -14.69 -14.47
N ASP A 53 13.19 -13.94 -14.28
CA ASP A 53 14.25 -14.32 -13.36
C ASP A 53 13.72 -14.54 -11.94
N GLN A 54 14.15 -15.64 -11.31
CA GLN A 54 13.70 -16.03 -9.98
C GLN A 54 13.97 -14.93 -8.92
N ASN A 55 15.03 -14.13 -9.09
CA ASN A 55 15.34 -12.99 -8.22
C ASN A 55 14.29 -11.88 -8.35
N THR A 56 13.67 -11.71 -9.52
CA THR A 56 12.56 -10.76 -9.71
C THR A 56 11.36 -11.17 -8.85
N GLY A 57 11.01 -12.46 -8.83
CA GLY A 57 9.95 -12.99 -7.96
C GLY A 57 10.27 -12.77 -6.47
N GLN A 58 11.51 -13.05 -6.05
CA GLN A 58 11.96 -12.79 -4.69
C GLN A 58 11.97 -11.31 -4.31
N MET A 59 12.33 -10.44 -5.24
CA MET A 59 12.33 -8.98 -5.03
C MET A 59 10.92 -8.48 -4.77
N LEU A 60 9.94 -8.89 -5.59
CA LEU A 60 8.53 -8.51 -5.41
C LEU A 60 7.97 -9.00 -4.09
N ILE A 61 8.27 -10.24 -3.69
CA ILE A 61 7.89 -10.78 -2.37
C ILE A 61 8.49 -9.92 -1.25
N SER A 62 9.75 -9.54 -1.37
CA SER A 62 10.47 -8.76 -0.35
C SER A 62 9.90 -7.34 -0.21
N ILE A 63 9.63 -6.66 -1.32
CA ILE A 63 8.99 -5.33 -1.32
C ILE A 63 7.57 -5.45 -0.75
N GLY A 64 6.79 -6.43 -1.23
CA GLY A 64 5.41 -6.61 -0.79
C GLY A 64 5.29 -6.87 0.71
N LYS A 65 6.18 -7.69 1.29
CA LYS A 65 6.26 -7.90 2.74
C LYS A 65 6.56 -6.61 3.50
N LYS A 66 7.49 -5.78 3.01
CA LYS A 66 7.82 -4.49 3.64
C LYS A 66 6.60 -3.56 3.63
N LEU A 67 5.91 -3.44 2.49
CA LEU A 67 4.71 -2.58 2.38
C LEU A 67 3.56 -3.07 3.25
N LYS A 68 3.36 -4.38 3.36
CA LYS A 68 2.31 -4.98 4.21
C LYS A 68 2.58 -4.82 5.71
N SER A 69 3.85 -4.67 6.10
CA SER A 69 4.28 -4.43 7.48
C SER A 69 4.33 -2.95 7.88
N THR A 70 4.14 -2.03 6.92
CA THR A 70 4.00 -0.60 7.21
C THR A 70 2.73 -0.37 8.02
N LYS A 71 2.88 0.10 9.26
CA LYS A 71 1.79 0.50 10.16
C LYS A 71 1.40 1.96 9.93
#